data_AF-A0A1V5TJR1-F1
#
_entry.id   AF-A0A1V5TJR1-F1
#
_cell.length_a   1.000
_cell.length_b   1.000
_cell.length_c   1.000
_cell.angle_alpha   90.00
_cell.angle_beta   90.00
_cell.angle_gamma   90.00
#
_symmetry.space_group_name_H-M   'P 1'
#
loop_
_entity.id
_entity.type
_entity.pdbx_description
1 polymer ?
#
loop_
_entity_poly.entity_id
_entity_poly.type
_entity_poly.pdbx_seq_one_letter_code
_entity_poly.pdbx_strand_id
1 'polypeptide(L)' 'MTHIEGTAITMGIKTIMKAKKIILLASGKKKAKAIYGLVKGKITEEVPASFLREHKDFILIIDRKAGSLL' A
#
# COMPACT_ATOMS: atom_id res chain seq x y z
N MET A 1 23.33 -3.15 4.77
CA MET A 1 22.83 -2.49 5.99
C MET A 1 21.38 -2.88 6.19
N THR A 2 21.11 -3.95 6.93
CA THR A 2 19.76 -4.27 7.40
C THR A 2 19.62 -3.66 8.79
N HIS A 3 18.93 -2.53 8.90
CA HIS A 3 18.45 -2.03 10.18
C HIS A 3 17.39 -3.01 10.69
N ILE A 4 17.71 -3.78 11.72
CA ILE A 4 16.77 -4.69 12.38
C ILE A 4 16.67 -4.21 13.82
N GLU A 5 15.80 -3.22 14.03
CA GLU A 5 15.35 -2.85 15.37
C GLU A 5 13.97 -3.47 15.58
N GLY A 6 13.77 -4.13 16.73
CA GLY A 6 12.55 -4.91 17.00
C GLY A 6 11.29 -4.05 17.16
N THR A 7 11.45 -2.73 17.28
CA THR A 7 10.36 -1.76 17.46
C THR A 7 10.57 -0.54 16.57
N ALA A 8 9.46 0.06 16.15
CA ALA A 8 9.46 1.29 15.37
C ALA A 8 8.24 2.15 15.74
N ILE A 9 8.39 3.47 15.69
CA ILE A 9 7.26 4.40 15.78
C ILE A 9 6.68 4.55 14.37
N THR A 10 5.38 4.26 14.21
CA THR A 10 4.67 4.36 12.93
C THR A 10 3.34 5.09 13.09
N MET A 11 2.85 5.66 12.00
CA MET A 11 1.50 6.19 11.95
C MET A 11 0.50 5.03 11.83
N GLY A 12 -0.57 5.07 12.64
CA GLY A 12 -1.69 4.16 12.47
C GLY A 12 -2.46 4.43 11.17
N ILE A 13 -3.10 3.39 10.62
CA ILE A 13 -3.85 3.47 9.36
C ILE A 13 -4.96 4.54 9.42
N LYS A 14 -5.66 4.67 10.55
CA LYS A 14 -6.68 5.71 10.76
C LYS A 14 -6.12 7.12 10.64
N THR A 15 -4.86 7.34 11.02
CA THR A 15 -4.20 8.64 10.88
C THR A 15 -3.81 8.91 9.43
N ILE A 16 -3.29 7.89 8.73
CA ILE A 16 -2.98 7.97 7.29
C ILE A 16 -4.25 8.32 6.48
N MET A 17 -5.38 7.68 6.79
CA MET A 17 -6.66 7.91 6.11
C MET A 17 -7.28 9.29 6.34
N LYS A 18 -6.74 10.10 7.27
CA LYS A 18 -7.15 11.51 7.45
C LYS A 18 -6.45 12.48 6.50
N ALA A 19 -5.48 12.02 5.71
CA ALA A 19 -4.81 12.87 4.73
C ALA A 19 -5.83 13.49 3.76
N LYS A 20 -5.54 14.67 3.20
CA LYS A 20 -6.39 15.24 2.15
C LYS A 20 -6.28 14.44 0.85
N LYS A 21 -5.10 13.86 0.62
CA LYS A 21 -4.71 13.10 -0.57
C LYS A 21 -3.64 12.08 -0.19
N ILE A 22 -3.71 10.88 -0.76
CA ILE A 22 -2.74 9.81 -0.55
C ILE A 22 -2.11 9.43 -1.90
N ILE A 23 -0.78 9.35 -1.93
CA ILE A 23 -0.02 8.85 -3.09
C ILE A 23 0.79 7.64 -2.63
N LEU A 24 0.55 6.48 -3.23
CA LEU A 24 1.33 5.26 -2.98
C LEU A 24 2.19 4.94 -4.20
N LEU A 25 3.50 4.84 -3.96
CA LEU A 25 4.50 4.46 -4.95
C LEU A 25 4.93 3.01 -4.70
N ALA A 26 4.88 2.16 -5.73
CA ALA A 26 5.45 0.82 -5.63
C ALA A 26 6.15 0.42 -6.94
N SER A 27 7.32 -0.20 -6.81
CA SER A 27 8.14 -0.59 -7.96
C SER A 27 8.71 -1.98 -7.78
N GLY A 28 8.83 -2.71 -8.89
CA GLY A 28 9.49 -4.01 -8.97
C GLY A 28 8.55 -5.19 -8.78
N LYS A 29 8.92 -6.31 -9.43
CA LYS A 29 8.13 -7.56 -9.49
C LYS A 29 7.77 -8.13 -8.12
N LYS A 30 8.62 -7.93 -7.10
CA LYS A 30 8.38 -8.38 -5.72
C LYS A 30 7.10 -7.78 -5.10
N LYS A 31 6.61 -6.65 -5.64
CA LYS A 31 5.40 -5.98 -5.16
C LYS A 31 4.11 -6.43 -5.86
N ALA A 32 4.20 -7.21 -6.94
CA ALA A 32 3.04 -7.51 -7.79
C ALA A 32 1.88 -8.18 -7.05
N LYS A 33 2.14 -9.13 -6.14
CA LYS A 33 1.10 -9.76 -5.33
C LYS A 33 0.43 -8.78 -4.37
N ALA A 34 1.21 -7.90 -3.74
CA ALA A 34 0.67 -6.88 -2.84
C ALA A 34 -0.18 -5.85 -3.60
N ILE A 35 0.24 -5.46 -4.80
CA ILE A 35 -0.52 -4.57 -5.68
C ILE A 35 -1.82 -5.22 -6.14
N TYR A 36 -1.79 -6.49 -6.55
CA TYR A 36 -3.01 -7.22 -6.87
C TYR A 36 -3.98 -7.28 -5.68
N GLY A 37 -3.47 -7.62 -4.49
CA GLY A 37 -4.27 -7.64 -3.25
C GLY A 37 -4.87 -6.28 -2.90
N LEU A 38 -4.10 -5.20 -3.06
CA LEU A 38 -4.57 -3.83 -2.88
C LEU A 38 -5.71 -3.51 -3.85
N VAL A 39 -5.52 -3.74 -5.15
CA VAL A 39 -6.45 -3.28 -6.19
C VAL A 39 -7.68 -4.18 -6.32
N LYS A 40 -7.49 -5.50 -6.39
CA LYS A 40 -8.53 -6.50 -6.70
C LYS A 40 -9.01 -7.31 -5.51
N GLY A 41 -8.24 -7.35 -4.41
CA GLY A 41 -8.57 -8.14 -3.23
C GLY A 41 -9.71 -7.57 -2.39
N LYS A 42 -10.07 -8.26 -1.30
CA LYS A 42 -10.99 -7.75 -0.27
C LYS A 42 -10.32 -6.65 0.55
N ILE A 43 -11.11 -5.73 1.10
CA ILE A 43 -10.62 -4.78 2.11
C ILE A 43 -10.49 -5.55 3.42
N THR A 44 -9.29 -5.62 3.97
CA THR A 44 -8.99 -6.49 5.12
C THR A 44 -7.69 -6.11 5.83
N GLU A 45 -7.56 -6.46 7.10
CA GLU A 45 -6.39 -6.12 7.94
C GLU A 45 -5.12 -6.87 7.54
N GLU A 46 -5.25 -8.04 6.91
CA GLU A 46 -4.14 -8.82 6.35
C GLU A 46 -3.49 -8.13 5.14
N VAL A 47 -4.21 -7.20 4.50
CA VAL A 47 -3.70 -6.35 3.42
C VAL A 47 -3.98 -4.89 3.78
N PRO A 48 -3.21 -4.25 4.68
CA PRO A 48 -3.52 -2.91 5.19
C PRO A 48 -3.67 -1.84 4.10
N ALA A 49 -2.96 -1.98 2.98
CA ALA A 49 -3.06 -1.05 1.86
C ALA A 49 -4.41 -1.13 1.12
N SER A 50 -5.19 -2.20 1.30
CA SER A 50 -6.51 -2.37 0.70
C SER A 50 -7.52 -1.30 1.17
N PHE A 51 -7.36 -0.79 2.40
CA PHE A 51 -8.15 0.32 2.95
C PHE A 51 -7.96 1.64 2.20
N LEU A 52 -6.82 1.83 1.53
CA LEU A 52 -6.56 3.06 0.77
C LEU A 52 -7.57 3.27 -0.37
N ARG A 53 -8.23 2.21 -0.84
CA ARG A 53 -9.30 2.30 -1.84
C ARG A 53 -10.55 3.03 -1.34
N GLU A 54 -10.75 3.11 -0.02
CA GLU A 54 -11.86 3.85 0.59
C GLU A 54 -11.55 5.34 0.72
N HIS A 55 -10.30 5.75 0.49
CA HIS A 55 -9.91 7.15 0.52
C HIS A 55 -10.37 7.86 -0.76
N LYS A 56 -11.11 8.96 -0.59
CA LYS A 56 -11.71 9.72 -1.70
C LYS A 56 -10.73 10.27 -2.74
N ASP A 57 -9.48 10.51 -2.35
CA ASP A 57 -8.42 11.04 -3.23
C ASP A 57 -7.14 10.22 -3.03
N PHE A 58 -7.09 9.08 -3.68
CA PHE A 58 -5.98 8.14 -3.63
C PHE A 58 -5.39 7.92 -5.03
N ILE A 59 -4.07 8.04 -5.15
CA ILE A 59 -3.32 7.77 -6.37
C ILE A 59 -2.34 6.62 -6.13
N LEU A 60 -2.42 5.61 -6.99
CA LEU A 60 -1.48 4.52 -7.06
C LEU A 60 -0.56 4.71 -8.28
N ILE A 61 0.75 4.82 -8.06
CA ILE A 61 1.74 4.89 -9.14
C ILE A 61 2.63 3.65 -9.04
N ILE A 62 2.63 2.86 -10.11
CA ILE A 62 3.37 1.60 -10.19
C ILE A 62 4.13 1.46 -11.50
N ASP A 63 5.26 0.75 -11.45
CA ASP A 63 5.94 0.32 -12.67
C ASP A 63 5.26 -0.93 -13.27
N ARG A 64 5.58 -1.25 -14.54
CA ARG A 64 5.01 -2.42 -15.22
C ARG A 64 5.30 -3.73 -14.47
N LYS A 65 6.43 -3.83 -13.78
CA LYS A 65 6.81 -5.03 -13.03
C LYS A 65 5.93 -5.22 -11.78
N ALA A 66 5.66 -4.15 -11.04
CA ALA A 66 4.73 -4.16 -9.91
C ALA A 66 3.27 -4.32 -10.37
N GLY A 67 2.91 -3.87 -11.56
CA GLY A 67 1.59 -4.11 -12.16
C GLY A 67 1.42 -5.46 -12.86
N SER A 68 2.42 -6.35 -12.83
CA SER A 68 2.44 -7.56 -13.69
C SER A 68 1.36 -8.61 -13.42
N LEU A 69 0.56 -8.46 -12.37
CA LEU A 69 -0.56 -9.35 -12.02
C LEU A 69 -1.94 -8.65 -12.10
N LEU A 70 -1.98 -7.37 -12.48
CA LEU A 70 -3.23 -6.60 -12.57
C LEU A 70 -4.06 -6.91 -13.82
#